data_AF-A0A0N4YXV8-F1
#
_entry.id   AF-A0A0N4YXV8-F1
#
_cell.length_a   1.000
_cell.length_b   1.000
_cell.length_c   1.000
_cell.angle_alpha   90.00
_cell.angle_beta   90.00
_cell.angle_gamma   90.00
#
_symmetry.space_group_name_H-M   'P 1'
#
loop_
_entity.id
_entity.type
_entity.pdbx_description
1 polymer ?
#
loop_
_entity_poly.entity_id
_entity_poly.type
_entity_poly.pdbx_seq_one_letter_code
_entity_poly.pdbx_strand_id
1 'polypeptide(L)'
;MTSSLKTLLEQSVRLFPASCDLGGEGMVDYHILADGGFAQTSWMQRPFVQSEVVNDMVKAHFNECFSSARRIVESVFGIITSRFRIFQRALIGSEENCKLLIMTALVLHNLLAYRIPAHELLRRYPIYMNETVERTPPAADQSRWEAQVQRMRPARYFARRDGYM
;
A
#
# COMPACT_ATOMS: atom_id res chain seq x y z
N MET A 1 4.13 8.35 23.71
CA MET A 1 4.74 7.02 23.52
C MET A 1 4.76 6.72 22.03
N THR A 2 5.94 6.48 21.45
CA THR A 2 6.05 6.01 20.05
C THR A 2 5.69 4.53 19.98
N SER A 3 4.80 4.16 19.06
CA SER A 3 4.41 2.76 18.85
C SER A 3 5.61 1.91 18.44
N SER A 4 5.72 0.67 18.95
CA SER A 4 6.76 -0.29 18.54
C SER A 4 6.77 -0.53 17.03
N LEU A 5 5.60 -0.52 16.41
CA LEU A 5 5.45 -0.63 14.95
C LEU A 5 6.07 0.58 14.24
N LYS A 6 5.87 1.79 14.76
CA LYS A 6 6.44 3.01 14.17
C LYS A 6 7.97 2.93 14.15
N THR A 7 8.58 2.56 15.28
CA THR A 7 10.03 2.39 15.39
C THR A 7 10.56 1.32 14.42
N LEU A 8 9.86 0.19 14.30
CA LEU A 8 10.23 -0.88 13.36
C LEU A 8 10.20 -0.38 11.91
N LEU A 9 9.17 0.35 11.52
CA LEU A 9 9.03 0.87 10.15
C LEU A 9 10.11 1.91 9.83
N GLU A 10 10.37 2.86 10.73
CA GLU A 10 11.43 3.86 10.58
C GLU A 10 12.81 3.20 10.43
N GLN A 11 13.08 2.17 11.21
CA GLN A 11 14.30 1.39 11.10
C GLN A 11 14.37 0.62 9.77
N SER A 12 13.25 0.12 9.27
CA SER A 12 13.19 -0.70 8.06
C SER A 12 13.34 0.10 6.77
N VAL A 13 13.22 1.43 6.78
CA VAL A 13 13.40 2.28 5.59
C VAL A 13 14.74 2.03 4.90
N ARG A 14 15.79 1.70 5.67
CA ARG A 14 17.13 1.34 5.14
C ARG A 14 17.14 0.08 4.27
N LEU A 15 16.09 -0.74 4.33
CA LEU A 15 15.94 -1.96 3.53
C LEU A 15 15.30 -1.68 2.18
N PHE A 16 14.75 -0.48 1.97
CA PHE A 16 14.17 -0.12 0.68
C PHE A 16 15.28 0.08 -0.36
N PRO A 17 15.00 -0.21 -1.63
CA PRO A 17 15.93 0.11 -2.69
C PRO A 17 16.21 1.61 -2.74
N ALA A 18 17.35 1.98 -3.33
CA ALA A 18 17.67 3.39 -3.57
C ALA A 18 16.61 4.05 -4.46
N SER A 19 16.43 5.36 -4.29
CA SER A 19 15.51 6.14 -5.11
C SER A 19 15.89 6.10 -6.58
N CYS A 20 14.88 6.22 -7.44
CA CYS A 20 15.06 6.23 -8.88
C CYS A 20 14.26 7.36 -9.51
N ASP A 21 14.71 7.83 -10.68
CA ASP A 21 13.97 8.83 -11.44
C ASP A 21 12.66 8.22 -11.96
N LEU A 22 11.55 8.91 -11.70
CA LEU A 22 10.22 8.48 -12.13
C LEU A 22 9.85 9.13 -13.46
N GLY A 23 10.49 8.66 -14.54
CA GLY A 23 10.15 9.04 -15.91
C GLY A 23 10.27 10.54 -16.20
N GLY A 24 11.23 11.23 -15.58
CA GLY A 24 11.45 12.67 -15.72
C GLY A 24 10.76 13.56 -14.68
N GLU A 25 9.99 13.00 -13.74
CA GLU A 25 9.41 13.78 -12.63
C GLU A 25 10.43 14.03 -11.48
N GLY A 26 11.62 13.42 -11.56
CA GLY A 26 12.68 13.46 -10.55
C GLY A 26 12.74 12.20 -9.69
N MET A 27 13.70 12.19 -8.75
CA MET A 27 13.97 11.05 -7.88
C MET A 27 12.80 10.75 -6.93
N VAL A 28 12.29 9.54 -6.93
CA VAL A 28 11.22 9.11 -6.03
C VAL A 28 11.71 7.97 -5.13
N ASP A 29 11.43 8.10 -3.83
CA ASP A 29 11.71 7.05 -2.87
C ASP A 29 10.65 5.94 -2.96
N TYR A 30 11.09 4.70 -2.73
CA TYR A 30 10.16 3.62 -2.43
C TYR A 30 9.43 3.92 -1.13
N HIS A 31 8.13 3.62 -1.10
CA HIS A 31 7.27 4.01 0.01
C HIS A 31 6.21 2.97 0.32
N ILE A 32 5.72 3.02 1.56
CA ILE A 32 4.60 2.24 2.04
C ILE A 32 3.30 3.01 1.78
N LEU A 33 2.30 2.31 1.26
CA LEU A 33 0.93 2.83 1.17
C LEU A 33 0.28 2.76 2.55
N ALA A 34 -0.02 3.92 3.12
CA ALA A 34 -0.64 4.04 4.42
C ALA A 34 -2.10 4.51 4.34
N ASP A 35 -2.84 4.33 5.44
CA ASP A 35 -4.14 4.96 5.62
C ASP A 35 -4.00 6.37 6.21
N GLY A 36 -5.13 7.06 6.38
CA GLY A 36 -5.15 8.41 6.97
C GLY A 36 -4.70 8.49 8.44
N GLY A 37 -4.52 7.35 9.13
CA GLY A 37 -4.04 7.29 10.50
C GLY A 37 -2.52 7.46 10.63
N PHE A 38 -1.78 7.37 9.53
CA PHE A 38 -0.34 7.60 9.52
C PHE A 38 0.04 8.99 9.01
N ALA A 39 1.20 9.46 9.47
CA ALA A 39 1.78 10.71 8.98
C ALA A 39 2.30 10.55 7.54
N GLN A 40 2.15 11.60 6.75
CA GLN A 40 2.75 11.67 5.41
C GLN A 40 4.25 11.92 5.54
N THR A 41 5.07 11.04 4.96
CA THR A 41 6.54 11.18 4.91
C THR A 41 7.06 10.89 3.49
N SER A 42 8.37 10.91 3.28
CA SER A 42 8.98 10.48 2.01
C SER A 42 8.74 8.98 1.75
N TRP A 43 8.86 8.15 2.78
CA TRP A 43 8.74 6.68 2.73
C TRP A 43 7.35 6.15 3.10
N MET A 44 6.40 7.03 3.44
CA MET A 44 5.02 6.67 3.78
C MET A 44 4.05 7.64 3.11
N GLN A 45 3.31 7.11 2.13
CA GLN A 45 2.37 7.88 1.33
C GLN A 45 0.94 7.59 1.77
N ARG A 46 0.11 8.63 1.91
CA ARG A 46 -1.34 8.54 2.15
C ARG A 46 -2.10 9.24 1.01
N PRO A 47 -3.37 8.91 0.77
CA PRO A 47 -4.16 9.59 -0.26
C PRO A 47 -4.31 11.09 0.07
N PHE A 48 -4.54 11.89 -0.97
CA PHE A 48 -4.96 13.27 -0.83
C PHE A 48 -6.32 13.33 -0.14
N VAL A 49 -6.52 14.32 0.73
CA VAL A 49 -7.83 14.50 1.38
C VAL A 49 -8.85 15.07 0.37
N GLN A 50 -10.14 14.89 0.61
CA GLN A 50 -11.17 15.35 -0.33
C GLN A 50 -11.04 16.82 -0.71
N SER A 51 -10.76 17.70 0.25
CA SER A 51 -10.59 19.13 -0.04
C SER A 51 -9.43 19.43 -1.00
N GLU A 52 -8.42 18.56 -1.08
CA GLU A 52 -7.33 18.66 -2.05
C GLU A 52 -7.72 18.14 -3.44
N VAL A 53 -8.71 17.26 -3.52
CA VAL A 53 -9.09 16.50 -4.72
C VAL A 53 -10.25 17.15 -5.48
N VAL A 54 -11.17 17.83 -4.80
CA VAL A 54 -12.44 18.34 -5.37
C VAL A 54 -12.24 19.15 -6.66
N ASN A 55 -11.14 19.88 -6.80
CA ASN A 55 -10.83 20.70 -7.99
C ASN A 55 -9.48 20.33 -8.64
N ASP A 56 -8.95 19.13 -8.38
CA ASP A 56 -7.63 18.71 -8.86
C ASP A 56 -7.70 17.28 -9.41
N MET A 57 -7.93 17.17 -10.71
CA MET A 57 -8.01 15.88 -11.43
C MET A 57 -6.75 15.03 -11.28
N VAL A 58 -5.57 15.64 -11.17
CA VAL A 58 -4.30 14.93 -11.01
C VAL A 58 -4.27 14.22 -9.66
N LYS A 59 -4.71 14.92 -8.60
CA LYS A 59 -4.83 14.32 -7.26
C LYS A 59 -5.96 13.31 -7.17
N ALA A 60 -7.06 13.53 -7.89
CA ALA A 60 -8.16 12.57 -7.98
C ALA A 60 -7.67 11.24 -8.60
N HIS A 61 -6.98 11.32 -9.73
CA HIS A 61 -6.40 10.17 -10.42
C HIS A 61 -5.35 9.45 -9.56
N PHE A 62 -4.51 10.21 -8.85
CA PHE A 62 -3.57 9.61 -7.89
C PHE A 62 -4.31 8.81 -6.81
N ASN A 63 -5.39 9.35 -6.23
CA ASN A 63 -6.17 8.64 -5.22
C ASN A 63 -6.84 7.37 -5.77
N GLU A 64 -7.29 7.38 -7.03
CA GLU A 64 -7.81 6.19 -7.71
C GLU A 64 -6.72 5.12 -7.89
N CYS A 65 -5.54 5.51 -8.36
CA CYS A 65 -4.38 4.62 -8.47
C CYS A 65 -3.96 4.05 -7.10
N PHE A 66 -3.91 4.91 -6.07
CA PHE A 66 -3.57 4.56 -4.70
C PHE A 66 -4.57 3.55 -4.12
N SER A 67 -5.87 3.77 -4.34
CA SER A 67 -6.93 2.86 -3.92
C SER A 67 -6.86 1.53 -4.67
N SER A 68 -6.55 1.56 -5.96
CA SER A 68 -6.36 0.35 -6.77
C SER A 68 -5.19 -0.50 -6.27
N ALA A 69 -4.07 0.11 -5.91
CA ALA A 69 -2.92 -0.59 -5.33
C ALA A 69 -3.27 -1.22 -3.97
N ARG A 70 -3.96 -0.47 -3.10
CA ARG A 70 -4.44 -1.00 -1.81
C ARG A 70 -5.40 -2.19 -1.98
N ARG A 71 -6.32 -2.10 -2.95
CA ARG A 71 -7.27 -3.16 -3.25
C ARG A 71 -6.57 -4.47 -3.62
N ILE A 72 -5.47 -4.41 -4.38
CA ILE A 72 -4.67 -5.61 -4.69
C ILE A 72 -4.11 -6.22 -3.41
N VAL A 73 -3.54 -5.40 -2.52
CA VAL A 73 -3.00 -5.86 -1.24
C VAL A 73 -4.08 -6.50 -0.38
N GLU A 74 -5.21 -5.81 -0.19
CA GLU A 74 -6.35 -6.29 0.59
C GLU A 74 -6.93 -7.60 0.01
N SER A 75 -7.01 -7.71 -1.32
CA SER A 75 -7.44 -8.94 -2.00
C SER A 75 -6.50 -10.11 -1.71
N VAL A 76 -5.18 -9.91 -1.78
CA VAL A 76 -4.20 -10.96 -1.46
C VAL A 76 -4.34 -11.42 -0.01
N PHE A 77 -4.47 -10.50 0.95
CA PHE A 77 -4.72 -10.85 2.35
C PHE A 77 -6.02 -11.62 2.53
N GLY A 78 -7.10 -11.22 1.84
CA GLY A 78 -8.37 -11.93 1.83
C GLY A 78 -8.26 -13.36 1.28
N ILE A 79 -7.52 -13.54 0.18
CA ILE A 79 -7.26 -14.86 -0.43
C ILE A 79 -6.52 -15.77 0.55
N ILE A 80 -5.43 -15.28 1.15
CA ILE A 80 -4.60 -16.04 2.08
C ILE A 80 -5.39 -16.38 3.35
N THR A 81 -6.18 -15.44 3.88
CA THR A 81 -7.01 -15.63 5.09
C THR A 81 -8.17 -16.59 4.87
N SER A 82 -8.81 -16.52 3.70
CA SER A 82 -9.87 -17.45 3.30
C SER A 82 -9.33 -18.86 3.08
N ARG A 83 -8.16 -18.98 2.46
CA ARG A 83 -7.51 -20.28 2.18
C ARG A 83 -6.98 -20.95 3.44
N PHE A 84 -6.31 -20.21 4.31
CA PHE A 84 -5.68 -20.75 5.50
C PHE A 84 -6.34 -20.18 6.75
N ARG A 85 -7.23 -20.98 7.35
CA ARG A 85 -8.01 -20.61 8.54
C ARG A 85 -7.16 -20.14 9.72
N ILE A 86 -5.88 -20.48 9.77
CA ILE A 86 -4.94 -20.02 10.80
C ILE A 86 -4.83 -18.48 10.86
N PHE A 87 -5.00 -17.78 9.73
CA PHE A 87 -4.96 -16.30 9.69
C PHE A 87 -6.29 -15.62 10.04
N GLN A 88 -7.36 -16.39 10.27
CA GLN A 88 -8.64 -15.83 10.74
C GLN A 88 -8.61 -15.45 12.23
N ARG A 89 -7.52 -15.81 12.93
CA ARG A 89 -7.29 -15.50 14.35
C ARG A 89 -5.88 -14.94 14.49
N ALA A 90 -5.63 -14.24 15.59
CA ALA A 90 -4.27 -13.82 15.94
C ALA A 90 -3.34 -15.04 16.00
N LEU A 91 -2.16 -14.93 15.39
CA LEU A 91 -1.15 -15.97 15.45
C LEU A 91 -0.61 -16.05 16.89
N ILE A 92 -0.63 -17.25 17.46
CA ILE A 92 -0.12 -17.53 18.80
C ILE A 92 1.19 -18.31 18.63
N GLY A 93 2.31 -17.70 19.01
CA GLY A 93 3.63 -18.30 18.88
C GLY A 93 4.75 -17.28 19.06
N SER A 94 6.00 -17.75 19.01
CA SER A 94 7.16 -16.83 18.93
C SER A 94 7.17 -16.10 17.58
N GLU A 95 7.89 -14.98 17.52
CA GLU A 95 8.04 -14.19 16.30
C GLU A 95 8.59 -15.04 15.14
N GLU A 96 9.57 -15.90 15.42
CA GLU A 96 10.19 -16.81 14.44
C GLU A 96 9.18 -17.80 13.87
N ASN A 97 8.37 -18.41 14.73
CA ASN A 97 7.34 -19.37 14.31
C ASN A 97 6.25 -18.68 13.50
N CYS A 98 5.82 -17.48 13.91
CA CYS A 98 4.84 -16.68 13.16
C CYS A 98 5.37 -16.32 11.76
N LYS A 99 6.63 -15.87 11.65
CA LYS A 99 7.28 -15.61 10.35
C LYS A 99 7.32 -16.87 9.48
N LEU A 100 7.72 -18.00 10.06
CA LEU A 100 7.79 -19.28 9.34
C LEU A 100 6.41 -19.73 8.85
N LEU A 101 5.37 -19.59 9.67
CA LEU A 101 3.98 -19.91 9.29
C LEU A 101 3.50 -19.05 8.12
N ILE A 102 3.76 -17.74 8.15
CA ILE A 102 3.42 -16.82 7.06
C ILE A 102 4.13 -17.23 5.77
N MET A 103 5.45 -17.45 5.82
CA MET A 103 6.24 -17.85 4.65
C MET A 103 5.78 -19.20 4.08
N THR A 104 5.53 -20.18 4.95
CA THR A 104 5.04 -21.51 4.56
C THR A 104 3.69 -21.43 3.86
N ALA A 105 2.77 -20.61 4.38
CA ALA A 105 1.47 -20.41 3.77
C ALA A 105 1.57 -19.73 2.38
N LEU A 106 2.47 -18.76 2.21
CA LEU A 106 2.71 -18.12 0.92
C LEU A 106 3.29 -19.11 -0.11
N VAL A 107 4.26 -19.94 0.28
CA VAL A 107 4.83 -20.98 -0.58
C VAL A 107 3.75 -21.99 -0.97
N LEU A 108 2.96 -22.47 0.00
CA LEU A 108 1.88 -23.42 -0.26
C LEU A 108 0.79 -22.81 -1.15
N HIS A 109 0.46 -21.53 -0.97
CA HIS A 109 -0.45 -20.81 -1.86
C HIS A 109 0.03 -20.84 -3.30
N ASN A 110 1.30 -20.48 -3.54
CA ASN A 110 1.89 -20.44 -4.88
C ASN A 110 1.90 -21.83 -5.54
N LEU A 111 2.27 -22.87 -4.80
CA LEU A 111 2.25 -24.26 -5.29
C LEU A 111 0.84 -24.71 -5.70
N LEU A 112 -0.19 -24.32 -4.95
CA LEU A 112 -1.58 -24.66 -5.25
C LEU A 112 -2.12 -23.81 -6.40
N ALA A 113 -1.80 -22.51 -6.45
CA ALA A 113 -2.23 -21.61 -7.51
C ALA A 113 -1.68 -22.04 -8.88
N TYR A 114 -0.44 -22.51 -8.94
CA TYR A 114 0.18 -23.02 -10.17
C TYR A 114 -0.57 -24.23 -10.77
N ARG A 115 -1.31 -24.98 -9.95
CA ARG A 115 -2.05 -26.19 -10.38
C ARG A 115 -3.51 -25.92 -10.76
N ILE A 116 -3.97 -24.68 -10.63
CA ILE A 116 -5.38 -24.31 -10.86
C ILE A 116 -5.43 -23.28 -12.00
N PRO A 117 -6.28 -23.48 -13.03
CA PRO A 117 -6.40 -22.51 -14.12
C PRO A 117 -6.96 -21.18 -13.61
N ALA A 118 -6.55 -20.07 -14.23
CA ALA A 118 -6.86 -18.71 -13.75
C ALA A 118 -8.36 -18.43 -13.57
N HIS A 119 -9.21 -18.92 -14.48
CA HIS A 119 -10.67 -18.74 -14.38
C HIS A 119 -11.26 -19.37 -13.12
N GLU A 120 -10.70 -20.50 -12.67
CA GLU A 120 -11.17 -21.18 -11.46
C GLU A 120 -10.70 -20.45 -10.20
N LEU A 121 -9.50 -19.86 -10.22
CA LEU A 121 -9.03 -18.98 -9.14
C LEU A 121 -9.94 -17.75 -8.99
N LEU A 122 -10.31 -17.10 -10.10
CA LEU A 122 -11.21 -15.95 -10.09
C LEU A 122 -12.59 -16.29 -9.53
N ARG A 123 -13.12 -17.49 -9.84
CA ARG A 123 -14.39 -17.97 -9.25
C ARG A 123 -14.30 -18.19 -7.74
N ARG A 124 -13.15 -18.68 -7.26
CA ARG A 124 -12.92 -18.95 -5.83
C ARG A 124 -12.66 -17.68 -5.02
N TYR A 125 -12.06 -16.67 -5.65
CA TYR A 125 -11.68 -15.41 -5.01
C TYR A 125 -12.11 -14.22 -5.87
N PRO A 126 -13.41 -13.86 -5.85
CA PRO A 126 -13.89 -12.72 -6.59
C PRO A 126 -13.25 -11.43 -6.06
N ILE A 127 -13.00 -10.49 -6.97
CA ILE A 127 -12.46 -9.18 -6.63
C ILE A 127 -13.61 -8.35 -6.04
N TYR A 128 -13.59 -8.10 -4.73
CA TYR A 128 -14.58 -7.25 -4.07
C TYR A 128 -14.25 -5.76 -4.29
N MET A 129 -15.24 -4.98 -4.74
CA MET A 129 -15.17 -3.52 -4.80
C MET A 129 -15.72 -2.97 -3.48
N ASN A 130 -14.88 -2.37 -2.64
CA ASN A 130 -15.32 -1.68 -1.42
C ASN A 130 -15.09 -0.17 -1.55
N GLU A 131 -16.04 0.61 -1.02
CA GLU A 131 -16.01 2.07 -1.02
C GLU A 131 -14.93 2.63 -0.08
N THR A 132 -14.28 3.70 -0.53
CA THR A 132 -13.18 4.38 0.15
C THR A 132 -13.64 5.00 1.47
N VAL A 133 -13.08 4.57 2.61
CA VAL A 133 -13.35 5.15 3.93
C VAL A 133 -12.51 6.42 4.13
N GLU A 134 -13.18 7.57 4.24
CA GLU A 134 -12.57 8.88 4.54
C GLU A 134 -12.07 8.98 5.98
N ARG A 135 -10.88 9.57 6.18
CA ARG A 135 -10.35 9.95 7.51
C ARG A 135 -9.58 11.26 7.49
N THR A 136 -9.75 12.02 8.57
CA THR A 136 -9.27 13.40 8.77
C THR A 136 -7.80 13.48 9.21
N PRO A 137 -7.04 14.52 8.79
CA PRO A 137 -5.60 14.61 9.02
C PRO A 137 -5.19 15.35 10.32
N PRO A 138 -4.03 15.03 10.93
CA PRO A 138 -3.37 15.84 11.96
C PRO A 138 -2.33 16.85 11.40
N ALA A 139 -1.90 17.79 12.27
CA ALA A 139 -1.10 18.99 11.97
C ALA A 139 0.42 18.77 11.74
N ALA A 140 1.12 19.77 11.15
CA ALA A 140 2.36 19.60 10.36
C ALA A 140 3.61 20.41 10.81
N ASP A 141 4.80 19.96 10.37
CA ASP A 141 6.17 20.53 10.52
C ASP A 141 7.02 20.38 9.22
N GLN A 142 8.23 20.97 9.15
CA GLN A 142 9.15 21.22 8.02
C GLN A 142 9.50 20.03 7.09
N SER A 143 9.46 18.78 7.57
CA SER A 143 9.50 17.57 6.71
C SER A 143 8.36 17.49 5.69
N ARG A 144 7.33 18.35 5.82
CA ARG A 144 6.16 18.40 4.92
C ARG A 144 6.52 18.69 3.48
N TRP A 145 7.46 19.61 3.21
CA TRP A 145 7.76 20.00 1.83
C TRP A 145 8.28 18.82 1.01
N GLU A 146 9.29 18.13 1.53
CA GLU A 146 9.87 16.96 0.87
C GLU A 146 8.84 15.83 0.73
N ALA A 147 8.06 15.55 1.78
CA ALA A 147 7.01 14.55 1.73
C ALA A 147 5.88 14.89 0.73
N GLN A 148 5.60 16.18 0.52
CA GLN A 148 4.63 16.65 -0.46
C GLN A 148 5.18 16.58 -1.88
N VAL A 149 6.46 16.90 -2.09
CA VAL A 149 7.15 16.73 -3.39
C VAL A 149 7.20 15.26 -3.78
N GLN A 150 7.59 14.37 -2.84
CA GLN A 150 7.63 12.92 -3.05
C GLN A 150 6.26 12.35 -3.42
N ARG A 151 5.15 12.93 -2.92
CA ARG A 151 3.79 12.52 -3.32
C ARG A 151 3.40 13.05 -4.69
N MET A 152 3.72 14.32 -4.96
CA MET A 152 3.32 14.98 -6.21
C MET A 152 4.02 14.39 -7.43
N ARG A 153 5.25 13.88 -7.29
CA ARG A 153 6.00 13.24 -8.39
C ARG A 153 5.24 12.03 -8.98
N PRO A 154 4.86 10.99 -8.21
CA PRO A 154 3.97 9.93 -8.68
C PRO A 154 2.63 10.43 -9.21
N ALA A 155 2.00 11.43 -8.58
CA ALA A 155 0.72 11.96 -9.03
C ALA A 155 0.80 12.53 -10.45
N ARG A 156 1.84 13.34 -10.74
CA ARG A 156 2.11 13.88 -12.08
C ARG A 156 2.47 12.78 -13.07
N TYR A 157 3.34 11.84 -12.66
CA TYR A 157 3.72 10.72 -13.50
C TYR A 157 2.49 9.92 -13.96
N PHE A 158 1.58 9.55 -13.05
CA PHE A 158 0.37 8.80 -13.40
C PHE A 158 -0.58 9.63 -14.26
N ALA A 159 -0.76 10.91 -13.96
CA ALA A 159 -1.60 11.77 -14.78
C ALA A 159 -1.06 11.90 -16.21
N ARG A 160 0.25 12.11 -16.39
CA ARG A 160 0.89 12.17 -17.71
C ARG A 160 0.84 10.84 -18.45
N ARG A 161 1.09 9.72 -17.75
CA ARG A 161 1.04 8.38 -18.34
C ARG A 161 -0.35 8.04 -18.86
N ASP A 162 -1.40 8.47 -18.15
CA ASP A 162 -2.78 8.06 -18.41
C ASP A 162 -3.62 9.16 -19.11
N GLY A 163 -3.01 10.29 -19.49
CA GLY A 163 -3.65 11.33 -20.32
C GLY A 163 -4.52 12.36 -19.57
N TYR A 164 -4.27 12.57 -18.28
CA TYR A 164 -4.94 13.57 -17.43
C TYR A 164 -4.16 14.89 -17.32
N MET A 165 -3.06 15.04 -18.08
CA MET A 165 -2.22 16.23 -18.21
C MET A 165 -1.92 16.55 -19.66
#